data_AF-A0A8T5PVK3-F1
#
_entry.id   AF-A0A8T5PVK3-F1
#
_cell.length_a   1.000
_cell.length_b   1.000
_cell.length_c   1.000
_cell.angle_alpha   90.00
_cell.angle_beta   90.00
_cell.angle_gamma   90.00
#
_symmetry.space_group_name_H-M   'P 1'
#
loop_
_entity.id
_entity.type
_entity.pdbx_description
1 polymer ?
#
loop_
_entity_poly.entity_id
_entity_poly.type
_entity_poly.pdbx_seq_one_letter_code
_entity_poly.pdbx_strand_id
1 'polypeptide(L)'
;MKKLVPILFLVAAIVGVILLTGCKTGVETTLPGEKVETHEEASKQQYPRVRGIDVFYCEGLGYKYDYRQVDDRKIGYCVMPGGFECEAFDFISGDCGHQYTLCEIKGYTLKKAIEDYGNYSKSYAVCVFADGSYCTESDFFNRD
;
A
#
# COMPACT_ATOMS: atom_id res chain seq x y z
N MET A 1 -11.26 -2.09 48.71
CA MET A 1 -11.59 -2.76 47.43
C MET A 1 -12.49 -1.94 46.49
N LYS A 2 -13.26 -0.94 46.93
CA LYS A 2 -14.16 -0.14 46.05
C LYS A 2 -13.48 0.91 45.15
N LYS A 3 -12.21 1.28 45.42
CA LYS A 3 -11.46 2.27 44.64
C LYS A 3 -10.64 1.68 43.49
N LEU A 4 -10.45 0.35 43.42
CA LEU A 4 -9.67 -0.29 42.35
C LEU A 4 -10.45 -0.40 41.03
N VAL A 5 -11.77 -0.60 41.10
CA VAL A 5 -12.65 -0.75 39.93
C VAL A 5 -12.62 0.50 39.02
N PRO A 6 -12.79 1.74 39.52
CA PRO A 6 -12.75 2.91 38.64
C PRO A 6 -11.35 3.19 38.07
N ILE A 7 -10.28 2.80 38.79
CA ILE A 7 -8.90 2.94 38.31
C ILE A 7 -8.64 1.98 37.15
N LEU A 8 -9.15 0.74 37.22
CA LEU A 8 -9.00 -0.25 36.14
C LEU A 8 -9.72 0.19 34.87
N PHE A 9 -10.92 0.77 34.99
CA PHE A 9 -11.68 1.33 33.86
C PHE A 9 -10.97 2.53 33.23
N LEU A 10 -10.37 3.41 34.03
CA LEU A 10 -9.59 4.55 33.53
C LEU A 10 -8.33 4.08 32.77
N VAL A 11 -7.61 3.08 33.30
CA VAL A 11 -6.41 2.54 32.63
C VAL A 11 -6.79 1.83 31.33
N ALA A 12 -7.87 1.04 31.30
CA ALA A 12 -8.35 0.39 30.09
C ALA A 12 -8.79 1.39 29.01
N ALA A 13 -9.46 2.49 29.41
CA ALA A 13 -9.84 3.54 28.48
C ALA A 13 -8.62 4.26 27.89
N ILE A 14 -7.59 4.54 28.70
CA ILE A 14 -6.35 5.19 28.24
C ILE A 14 -5.57 4.27 27.28
N VAL A 15 -5.47 2.97 27.59
CA VAL A 15 -4.81 1.99 26.71
C VAL A 15 -5.57 1.80 25.40
N GLY A 16 -6.90 1.82 25.41
CA GLY A 16 -7.73 1.75 24.21
C GLY A 16 -7.57 2.96 23.28
N VAL A 17 -7.37 4.16 23.84
CA VAL A 17 -7.15 5.40 23.06
C VAL A 17 -5.76 5.41 22.41
N ILE A 18 -4.74 4.85 23.06
CA ILE A 18 -3.36 4.80 22.53
C ILE A 18 -3.22 3.83 21.34
N LEU A 19 -4.09 2.81 21.24
CA LEU A 19 -4.04 1.83 20.14
C LEU A 19 -4.66 2.33 18.82
N LEU A 20 -5.36 3.48 18.83
CA LEU A 20 -6.07 3.99 17.65
C LEU A 20 -5.27 5.02 16.82
N THR A 21 -4.11 5.47 17.29
CA THR A 21 -3.32 6.54 16.64
C THR A 21 -2.31 6.02 15.60
N GLY A 22 -2.75 5.14 14.69
CA GLY A 22 -1.88 4.52 13.66
C GLY A 22 -1.89 5.20 12.29
N CYS A 23 -2.90 6.01 11.98
CA CYS A 23 -3.06 6.65 10.67
C CYS A 23 -2.70 8.13 10.72
N LYS A 24 -2.06 8.64 9.66
CA LYS A 24 -1.76 10.07 9.54
C LYS A 24 -3.08 10.83 9.36
N THR A 25 -3.37 11.73 10.29
CA THR A 25 -4.43 12.74 10.14
C THR A 25 -3.85 13.97 9.47
N GLY A 26 -4.43 14.36 8.33
CA GLY A 26 -4.00 15.54 7.57
C GLY A 26 -3.21 15.17 6.32
N VAL A 27 -3.82 15.38 5.16
CA VAL A 27 -3.09 15.50 3.89
C VAL A 27 -2.46 16.89 3.91
N GLU A 28 -1.28 16.99 4.51
CA GLU A 28 -0.41 18.17 4.37
C GLU A 28 0.87 17.72 3.65
N THR A 29 0.89 18.03 2.36
CA THR A 29 2.05 17.95 1.47
C THR A 29 3.19 18.77 2.04
N THR A 30 4.10 18.15 2.79
CA THR A 30 5.57 18.36 2.78
C THR A 30 6.18 17.72 4.03
N LEU A 31 7.01 16.68 3.85
CA LEU A 31 7.94 16.23 4.89
C LEU A 31 9.29 15.85 4.28
N PRO A 32 10.40 16.02 5.03
CA PRO A 32 11.70 16.35 4.50
C PRO A 32 12.48 15.14 3.98
N GLY A 33 13.27 15.42 2.95
CA GLY A 33 14.01 14.46 2.15
C GLY A 33 14.99 13.60 2.93
N GLU A 34 14.82 12.30 2.76
CA GLU A 34 15.89 11.32 2.89
C GLU A 34 16.44 11.04 1.50
N LYS A 35 17.75 11.24 1.34
CA LYS A 35 18.44 11.10 0.05
C LYS A 35 18.45 9.63 -0.36
N VAL A 36 17.89 9.31 -1.51
CA VAL A 36 18.10 8.01 -2.16
C VAL A 36 18.82 8.26 -3.47
N GLU A 37 20.03 7.71 -3.55
CA GLU A 37 20.89 7.79 -4.72
C GLU A 37 20.30 7.00 -5.89
N THR A 38 20.29 7.65 -7.05
CA THR A 38 19.82 7.16 -8.33
C THR A 38 20.69 6.00 -8.83
N HIS A 39 20.11 4.81 -8.99
CA HIS A 39 20.73 3.68 -9.69
C HIS A 39 20.11 3.54 -11.08
N GLU A 40 20.59 4.34 -12.04
CA GLU A 40 20.18 4.26 -13.45
C GLU A 40 21.11 3.34 -14.29
N GLU A 41 22.14 2.72 -13.69
CA GLU A 41 23.08 1.86 -14.41
C GLU A 41 23.46 0.60 -13.59
N ALA A 42 22.63 -0.45 -13.63
CA ALA A 42 23.03 -1.79 -13.16
C ALA A 42 22.28 -2.93 -13.85
N SER A 43 22.10 -2.87 -15.18
CA SER A 43 21.60 -4.01 -15.97
C SER A 43 22.69 -5.06 -16.21
N LYS A 44 23.34 -5.57 -15.17
CA LYS A 44 24.24 -6.75 -15.27
C LYS A 44 24.63 -7.41 -13.96
N GLN A 45 23.89 -7.19 -12.89
CA GLN A 45 24.10 -7.90 -11.63
C GLN A 45 22.87 -8.74 -11.33
N GLN A 46 23.04 -10.06 -11.30
CA GLN A 46 21.98 -11.01 -10.91
C GLN A 46 21.72 -10.81 -9.41
N TYR A 47 20.91 -9.82 -9.06
CA TYR A 47 20.36 -9.69 -7.72
C TYR A 47 19.56 -10.97 -7.41
N PRO A 48 19.62 -11.48 -6.16
CA PRO A 48 18.75 -12.59 -5.75
C PRO A 48 17.31 -12.26 -6.15
N ARG A 49 16.55 -13.24 -6.64
CA ARG A 49 15.15 -13.06 -7.06
C ARG A 49 14.27 -12.77 -5.84
N VAL A 50 14.38 -11.56 -5.32
CA VAL A 50 13.42 -10.97 -4.39
C VAL A 50 12.17 -10.72 -5.23
N ARG A 51 11.06 -11.39 -4.88
CA ARG A 51 9.77 -11.09 -5.51
C ARG A 51 9.42 -9.64 -5.22
N GLY A 52 9.03 -8.91 -6.26
CA GLY A 52 8.62 -7.52 -6.14
C GLY A 52 7.35 -7.38 -5.31
N ILE A 53 7.09 -6.16 -4.85
CA ILE A 53 5.89 -5.84 -4.07
C ILE A 53 4.60 -6.12 -4.85
N ASP A 54 4.64 -6.00 -6.17
CA ASP A 54 3.56 -6.33 -7.10
C ASP A 54 3.12 -7.81 -6.99
N VAL A 55 4.09 -8.72 -6.89
CA VAL A 55 3.83 -10.16 -6.71
C VAL A 55 3.23 -10.42 -5.34
N PHE A 56 3.87 -9.88 -4.31
CA PHE A 56 3.49 -10.13 -2.92
C PHE A 56 2.08 -9.58 -2.62
N TYR A 57 1.77 -8.40 -3.14
CA TYR A 57 0.44 -7.81 -3.02
C TYR A 57 -0.61 -8.61 -3.77
N CYS A 58 -0.37 -8.95 -5.04
CA CYS A 58 -1.32 -9.74 -5.83
C CYS A 58 -1.63 -11.10 -5.19
N GLU A 59 -0.59 -11.88 -4.87
CA GLU A 59 -0.76 -13.20 -4.24
C GLU A 59 -1.33 -13.07 -2.81
N GLY A 60 -0.96 -12.00 -2.09
CA GLY A 60 -1.44 -11.74 -0.73
C GLY A 60 -2.94 -11.43 -0.64
N LEU A 61 -3.52 -10.85 -1.69
CA LEU A 61 -4.97 -10.70 -1.82
C LEU A 61 -5.67 -11.99 -2.29
N GLY A 62 -4.91 -13.07 -2.50
CA GLY A 62 -5.43 -14.36 -2.96
C GLY A 62 -5.66 -14.42 -4.47
N TYR A 63 -5.14 -13.46 -5.23
CA TYR A 63 -5.22 -13.48 -6.69
C TYR A 63 -4.07 -14.28 -7.29
N LYS A 64 -4.23 -14.67 -8.55
CA LYS A 64 -3.19 -15.41 -9.27
C LYS A 64 -2.24 -14.42 -9.91
N TYR A 65 -0.96 -14.52 -9.57
CA TYR A 65 0.09 -13.84 -10.32
C TYR A 65 0.50 -14.67 -11.55
N ASP A 66 0.64 -14.03 -12.71
CA ASP A 66 0.99 -14.66 -13.99
C ASP A 66 2.13 -13.90 -14.67
N TYR A 67 3.27 -14.56 -14.90
CA TYR A 67 4.41 -13.97 -15.61
C TYR A 67 4.30 -14.26 -17.10
N ARG A 68 4.31 -13.21 -17.92
CA ARG A 68 4.24 -13.31 -19.38
C ARG A 68 5.46 -12.67 -20.02
N GLN A 69 6.01 -13.37 -21.02
CA GLN A 69 7.03 -12.79 -21.89
C GLN A 69 6.31 -11.97 -22.96
N VAL A 70 6.61 -10.66 -23.00
CA VAL A 70 6.09 -9.72 -24.00
C VAL A 70 7.30 -9.06 -24.64
N ASP A 71 7.55 -9.39 -25.90
CA ASP A 71 8.81 -9.09 -26.59
C ASP A 71 10.02 -9.58 -25.75
N ASP A 72 11.00 -8.71 -25.52
CA ASP A 72 12.19 -9.01 -24.71
C ASP A 72 11.98 -8.74 -23.20
N ARG A 73 10.75 -8.42 -22.77
CA ARG A 73 10.43 -8.07 -21.38
C ARG A 73 9.58 -9.14 -20.71
N LYS A 74 9.76 -9.29 -19.40
CA LYS A 74 8.86 -10.08 -18.55
C LYS A 74 7.94 -9.13 -17.81
N ILE A 75 6.64 -9.29 -18.05
CA ILE A 75 5.59 -8.48 -17.44
C ILE A 75 4.80 -9.38 -16.51
N GLY A 76 4.54 -8.89 -15.30
CA GLY A 76 3.69 -9.55 -14.33
C GLY A 76 2.25 -9.10 -14.45
N TYR A 77 1.32 -10.04 -14.40
CA TYR A 77 -0.11 -9.77 -14.38
C TYR A 77 -0.73 -10.31 -13.10
N CYS A 78 -1.62 -9.54 -12.51
CA CYS A 78 -2.49 -9.99 -11.44
C CYS A 78 -3.86 -10.38 -12.02
N VAL A 79 -4.24 -11.65 -11.87
CA VAL A 79 -5.48 -12.22 -12.41
C VAL A 79 -6.48 -12.37 -11.26
N MET A 80 -7.50 -11.53 -11.30
CA MET A 80 -8.58 -11.40 -10.32
C MET A 80 -9.74 -12.36 -10.65
N PRO A 81 -10.72 -12.52 -9.74
CA PRO A 81 -11.90 -13.34 -9.98
C PRO A 81 -12.65 -12.94 -11.26
N GLY A 82 -13.24 -13.92 -11.93
CA GLY A 82 -13.90 -13.71 -13.22
C GLY A 82 -12.95 -13.53 -14.40
N GLY A 83 -11.63 -13.67 -14.19
CA GLY A 83 -10.61 -13.58 -15.25
C GLY A 83 -10.22 -12.15 -15.62
N PHE A 84 -10.68 -11.15 -14.86
CA PHE A 84 -10.20 -9.78 -15.03
C PHE A 84 -8.71 -9.73 -14.65
N GLU A 85 -7.91 -9.00 -15.42
CA GLU A 85 -6.47 -8.95 -15.23
C GLU A 85 -5.93 -7.54 -15.38
N CYS A 86 -4.89 -7.23 -14.61
CA CYS A 86 -4.14 -5.98 -14.66
C CYS A 86 -2.65 -6.30 -14.72
N GLU A 87 -1.84 -5.43 -15.32
CA GLU A 87 -0.41 -5.43 -15.01
C GLU A 87 -0.24 -5.25 -13.49
N ALA A 88 0.63 -6.05 -12.88
CA ALA A 88 0.71 -6.15 -11.43
C ALA A 88 1.17 -4.83 -10.78
N PHE A 89 2.02 -4.05 -11.46
CA PHE A 89 2.41 -2.71 -11.02
C PHE A 89 1.25 -1.71 -11.10
N ASP A 90 0.51 -1.70 -12.21
CA ASP A 90 -0.68 -0.85 -12.37
C ASP A 90 -1.76 -1.21 -11.34
N PHE A 91 -1.85 -2.48 -10.95
CA PHE A 91 -2.79 -2.92 -9.93
C PHE A 91 -2.43 -2.36 -8.55
N ILE A 92 -1.19 -2.51 -8.09
CA ILE A 92 -0.77 -2.00 -6.77
C ILE A 92 -0.67 -0.46 -6.73
N SER A 93 -0.40 0.20 -7.86
CA SER A 93 -0.43 1.67 -7.95
C SER A 93 -1.85 2.23 -7.96
N GLY A 94 -2.87 1.38 -8.13
CA GLY A 94 -4.26 1.77 -8.26
C GLY A 94 -4.58 2.42 -9.60
N ASP A 95 -3.87 2.08 -10.67
CA ASP A 95 -4.15 2.49 -12.04
C ASP A 95 -5.07 1.52 -12.78
N CYS A 96 -5.17 0.29 -12.28
CA CYS A 96 -6.03 -0.75 -12.83
C CYS A 96 -6.73 -1.52 -11.71
N GLY A 97 -7.93 -2.02 -11.98
CA GLY A 97 -8.60 -2.96 -11.07
C GLY A 97 -9.01 -2.40 -9.70
N HIS A 98 -9.37 -1.11 -9.63
CA HIS A 98 -9.73 -0.42 -8.37
C HIS A 98 -10.61 -1.27 -7.44
N GLN A 99 -11.73 -1.80 -7.93
CA GLN A 99 -12.67 -2.61 -7.12
C GLN A 99 -12.07 -3.89 -6.49
N TYR A 100 -10.88 -4.29 -6.92
CA TYR A 100 -10.17 -5.47 -6.43
C TYR A 100 -9.00 -5.12 -5.51
N THR A 101 -8.68 -3.83 -5.31
CA THR A 101 -7.66 -3.42 -4.35
C THR A 101 -8.12 -3.65 -2.92
N LEU A 102 -7.18 -3.78 -1.98
CA LEU A 102 -7.51 -4.02 -0.58
C LEU A 102 -8.39 -2.90 -0.02
N CYS A 103 -8.07 -1.64 -0.34
CA CYS A 103 -8.83 -0.49 0.13
C CYS A 103 -10.30 -0.54 -0.25
N GLU A 104 -10.60 -0.80 -1.53
CA GLU A 104 -11.99 -0.87 -2.01
C GLU A 104 -12.71 -2.11 -1.45
N ILE A 105 -12.01 -3.26 -1.33
CA ILE A 105 -12.57 -4.48 -0.72
C ILE A 105 -12.94 -4.25 0.75
N LYS A 106 -12.14 -3.45 1.47
CA LYS A 106 -12.42 -3.04 2.86
C LYS A 106 -13.47 -1.93 2.97
N GLY A 107 -13.97 -1.43 1.85
CA GLY A 107 -15.04 -0.42 1.79
C GLY A 107 -14.54 1.01 2.02
N TYR A 108 -13.25 1.25 1.82
CA TYR A 108 -12.62 2.56 1.90
C TYR A 108 -12.44 3.17 0.50
N THR A 109 -12.04 4.43 0.42
CA THR A 109 -11.89 5.13 -0.86
C THR A 109 -10.45 5.07 -1.35
N LEU A 110 -10.24 4.43 -2.51
CA LEU A 110 -8.95 4.46 -3.20
C LEU A 110 -8.76 5.81 -3.91
N LYS A 111 -7.60 6.44 -3.70
CA LYS A 111 -7.16 7.63 -4.44
C LYS A 111 -5.76 7.45 -4.98
N LYS A 112 -5.48 8.08 -6.12
CA LYS A 112 -4.14 8.19 -6.67
C LYS A 112 -3.44 9.41 -6.08
N ALA A 113 -2.26 9.21 -5.48
CA ALA A 113 -1.36 10.30 -5.12
C ALA A 113 -0.23 10.41 -6.15
N ILE A 114 0.23 11.64 -6.34
CA ILE A 114 1.37 11.97 -7.17
C ILE A 114 2.31 12.84 -6.33
N GLU A 115 3.54 12.40 -6.18
CA GLU A 115 4.62 13.15 -5.55
C GLU A 115 5.57 13.64 -6.65
N ASP A 116 5.77 14.94 -6.73
CA ASP A 116 6.69 15.57 -7.68
C ASP A 116 8.05 15.85 -7.01
N TYR A 117 9.13 15.35 -7.62
CA TYR A 117 10.51 15.54 -7.18
C TYR A 117 11.29 16.48 -8.11
N GLY A 118 10.61 17.14 -9.05
CA GLY A 118 11.17 18.10 -9.99
C GLY A 118 11.74 17.47 -11.26
N ASN A 119 12.52 16.39 -11.14
CA ASN A 119 13.06 15.66 -12.29
C ASN A 119 12.29 14.36 -12.63
N TYR A 120 11.45 13.90 -11.72
CA TYR A 120 10.51 12.80 -11.94
C TYR A 120 9.31 12.95 -11.00
N SER A 121 8.24 12.21 -11.28
CA SER A 121 7.10 12.09 -10.37
C SER A 121 6.87 10.64 -10.02
N LYS A 122 6.52 10.38 -8.77
CA LYS A 122 6.10 9.06 -8.28
C LYS A 122 4.59 9.05 -8.14
N SER A 123 3.95 7.97 -8.54
CA SER A 123 2.53 7.78 -8.29
C SER A 123 2.27 6.46 -7.57
N TYR A 124 1.29 6.47 -6.67
CA TYR A 124 0.91 5.34 -5.85
C TYR A 124 -0.53 5.48 -5.36
N ALA A 125 -1.12 4.34 -4.99
CA ALA A 125 -2.44 4.28 -4.40
C ALA A 125 -2.42 4.67 -2.91
N VAL A 126 -3.48 5.34 -2.50
CA VAL A 126 -3.72 5.78 -1.13
C VAL A 126 -5.12 5.38 -0.72
N CYS A 127 -5.22 4.73 0.44
CA CYS A 127 -6.49 4.39 1.03
C CYS A 127 -6.94 5.49 2.00
N VAL A 128 -8.09 6.09 1.74
CA VAL A 128 -8.66 7.17 2.55
C VAL A 128 -9.82 6.62 3.39
N PHE A 129 -9.74 6.84 4.69
CA PHE A 129 -10.72 6.36 5.67
C PHE A 129 -11.82 7.38 5.94
N ALA A 130 -12.90 6.95 6.61
CA ALA A 130 -14.07 7.78 6.87
C ALA A 130 -13.78 9.00 7.78
N ASP A 131 -12.77 8.91 8.64
CA ASP A 131 -12.30 10.01 9.49
C ASP A 131 -11.36 10.99 8.76
N GLY A 132 -11.09 10.74 7.48
CA GLY A 132 -10.20 11.53 6.63
C GLY A 132 -8.71 11.20 6.81
N SER A 133 -8.35 10.28 7.69
CA SER A 133 -6.98 9.76 7.76
C SER A 133 -6.68 8.86 6.56
N TYR A 134 -5.40 8.60 6.29
CA TYR A 134 -5.01 7.81 5.12
C TYR A 134 -3.72 7.00 5.34
N CYS A 135 -3.55 5.96 4.51
CA CYS A 135 -2.33 5.19 4.35
C CYS A 135 -2.06 4.94 2.87
N THR A 136 -0.81 4.69 2.47
CA THR A 136 -0.58 4.12 1.13
C THR A 136 -1.19 2.72 1.07
N GLU A 137 -1.62 2.29 -0.11
CA GLU A 137 -2.21 0.95 -0.28
C GLU A 137 -1.27 -0.14 0.22
N SER A 138 0.01 -0.03 -0.13
CA SER A 138 1.06 -0.94 0.31
C SER A 138 1.25 -0.94 1.83
N ASP A 139 1.22 0.22 2.49
CA ASP A 139 1.34 0.31 3.95
C ASP A 139 0.12 -0.27 4.65
N PHE A 140 -1.07 -0.06 4.08
CA PHE A 140 -2.31 -0.63 4.61
C PHE A 140 -2.28 -2.16 4.52
N PHE A 141 -1.87 -2.69 3.37
CA PHE A 141 -1.71 -4.13 3.15
C PHE A 141 -0.68 -4.79 4.07
N ASN A 142 0.45 -4.14 4.36
CA ASN A 142 1.46 -4.71 5.25
C ASN A 142 1.04 -4.75 6.74
N ARG A 143 -0.10 -4.15 7.10
CA ARG A 143 -0.59 -4.04 8.49
C ARG A 143 -1.84 -4.88 8.76
N ASP A 144 -2.57 -5.26 7.72
CA ASP A 144 -3.75 -6.14 7.77
C ASP A 144 -3.36 -7.62 7.87
#